data_AF-A0A957ZLB1-F1
#
_entry.id   AF-A0A957ZLB1-F1
#
_cell.length_a   1.000
_cell.length_b   1.000
_cell.length_c   1.000
_cell.angle_alpha   90.00
_cell.angle_beta   90.00
_cell.angle_gamma   90.00
#
_symmetry.space_group_name_H-M   'P 1'
#
loop_
_entity.id
_entity.type
_entity.pdbx_description
1 polymer ?
#
loop_
_entity_poly.entity_id
_entity_poly.type
_entity_poly.pdbx_seq_one_letter_code
_entity_poly.pdbx_strand_id
1 'polypeptide(L)'
;NWKLIVALEPDFHFKPPVELYNLFEDPEESANLAESHPEVVADLTRRMNEWIARREAETGLPNPIYNQPGWHGDVTVDYFTTSQQAYDTLHIGDPAQAARLQSRSR
;
A
#
# COMPACT_ATOMS: atom_id res chain seq x y z
N ASN A 1 1.78 2.28 20.12
CA ASN A 1 2.20 1.20 19.21
C ASN A 1 2.05 1.78 17.81
N TRP A 2 3.14 2.10 17.11
CA TRP A 2 3.07 2.87 15.87
C TRP A 2 3.25 1.98 14.65
N LYS A 3 2.47 2.22 13.59
CA LYS A 3 2.59 1.58 12.30
C LYS A 3 2.83 2.63 11.22
N LEU A 4 3.89 2.45 10.45
CA LEU A 4 4.21 3.23 9.27
C LEU A 4 3.94 2.39 8.02
N ILE A 5 3.28 2.97 7.03
CA ILE A 5 3.12 2.41 5.69
C ILE A 5 3.71 3.43 4.70
N VAL A 6 4.56 2.96 3.79
CA VAL A 6 5.12 3.76 2.70
C VAL A 6 4.84 3.03 1.39
N ALA A 7 4.00 3.63 0.55
CA ALA A 7 3.65 3.08 -0.75
C ALA A 7 4.67 3.51 -1.81
N LEU A 8 5.08 2.58 -2.66
CA LEU A 8 5.94 2.87 -3.82
C LEU A 8 5.14 3.30 -5.05
N GLU A 9 3.84 3.03 -5.04
CA GLU A 9 2.89 3.31 -6.11
C GLU A 9 1.58 3.84 -5.52
N PRO A 10 0.82 4.66 -6.26
CA PRO A 10 -0.55 5.00 -5.88
C PRO A 10 -1.45 3.77 -5.84
N ASP A 11 -2.36 3.71 -4.86
CA ASP A 11 -3.29 2.61 -4.70
C ASP A 11 -4.74 2.99 -5.09
N PHE A 12 -5.61 1.97 -5.19
CA PHE A 12 -7.00 2.11 -5.63
C PHE A 12 -7.95 2.70 -4.57
N HIS A 13 -7.51 2.87 -3.32
CA HIS A 13 -8.25 3.58 -2.27
C HIS A 13 -7.87 5.06 -2.17
N PHE A 14 -7.01 5.55 -3.06
CA PHE A 14 -6.59 6.96 -3.10
C PHE A 14 -5.93 7.41 -1.79
N LYS A 15 -5.17 6.53 -1.14
CA LYS A 15 -4.42 6.87 0.07
C LYS A 15 -3.17 7.66 -0.28
N PRO A 16 -2.70 8.54 0.63
CA PRO A 16 -1.42 9.20 0.46
C PRO A 16 -0.27 8.18 0.51
N PRO A 17 0.89 8.49 -0.09
CA PRO A 17 2.03 7.56 -0.15
C PRO A 17 2.67 7.26 1.21
N VAL A 18 2.38 8.07 2.24
CA VAL A 18 2.88 7.89 3.60
C VAL A 18 1.71 7.91 4.57
N GLU A 19 1.57 6.84 5.33
CA GLU A 19 0.54 6.71 6.36
C GLU A 19 1.17 6.32 7.71
N LEU A 20 0.69 6.95 8.78
CA LEU A 20 1.14 6.70 10.14
C LEU A 20 -0.06 6.51 11.07
N TYR A 21 -0.08 5.42 11.83
CA TYR A 21 -1.18 5.09 12.74
C TYR A 21 -0.67 4.78 14.15
N ASN A 22 -1.34 5.33 15.15
CA ASN A 22 -1.13 4.95 16.54
C ASN A 22 -2.09 3.82 16.92
N LEU A 23 -1.69 2.57 16.72
CA LEU A 23 -2.50 1.37 16.99
C LEU A 23 -2.93 1.19 18.45
N PHE A 24 -2.38 1.97 19.39
CA PHE A 24 -2.87 1.96 20.77
C PHE A 24 -4.13 2.83 20.94
N GLU A 25 -4.15 3.99 20.29
CA GLU A 25 -5.27 4.95 20.36
C GLU A 25 -6.31 4.70 19.25
N ASP A 26 -5.84 4.24 18.10
CA ASP A 26 -6.61 3.99 16.88
C ASP A 26 -6.26 2.59 16.32
N PRO A 27 -6.75 1.51 16.96
CA PRO A 27 -6.52 0.15 16.49
C PRO A 27 -7.19 -0.16 15.14
N GLU A 28 -8.13 0.68 14.69
CA GLU A 28 -8.83 0.54 13.41
C GLU A 28 -8.13 1.28 12.25
N GLU A 29 -7.03 1.98 12.52
CA GLU A 29 -6.24 2.71 11.50
C GLU A 29 -7.07 3.74 10.72
N SER A 30 -8.00 4.39 11.41
CA SER A 30 -8.94 5.34 10.85
C SER A 30 -8.34 6.74 10.63
N ALA A 31 -7.30 7.12 11.39
CA ALA A 31 -6.71 8.45 11.37
C ALA A 31 -5.23 8.42 10.99
N ASN A 32 -4.90 8.86 9.77
CA ASN A 32 -3.51 9.02 9.35
C ASN A 32 -2.87 10.25 10.04
N LEU A 33 -1.83 10.02 10.82
CA LEU A 33 -1.09 11.01 11.61
C LEU A 33 0.25 11.42 10.99
N ALA A 34 0.53 11.04 9.74
CA ALA A 34 1.85 11.25 9.12
C ALA A 34 2.25 12.73 9.06
N GLU A 35 1.33 13.62 8.73
CA GLU A 35 1.60 15.07 8.65
C GLU A 35 1.80 15.72 10.03
N SER A 36 1.11 15.21 11.06
CA SER A 36 1.15 15.79 12.40
C SER A 36 2.31 15.29 13.26
N HIS A 37 2.91 14.14 12.91
CA HIS A 37 4.02 13.52 13.62
C HIS A 37 5.19 13.16 12.68
N PRO A 38 5.77 14.13 11.96
CA PRO A 38 6.83 13.89 10.97
C PRO A 38 8.10 13.28 11.59
N GLU A 39 8.37 13.52 12.87
CA GLU A 39 9.48 12.92 13.61
C GLU A 39 9.30 11.42 13.82
N VAL A 40 8.06 10.95 14.03
CA VAL A 40 7.75 9.52 14.15
C VAL A 40 7.86 8.84 12.80
N VAL A 41 7.40 9.50 11.73
CA VAL A 41 7.60 9.05 10.34
C VAL A 41 9.10 8.88 10.06
N ALA A 42 9.92 9.87 10.41
CA ALA A 42 11.36 9.82 10.18
C ALA A 42 12.04 8.67 10.95
N ASP A 43 11.73 8.47 12.23
CA ASP A 43 12.32 7.37 13.03
C ASP A 43 11.94 6.00 12.47
N LEU A 44 10.66 5.78 12.19
CA LEU A 44 10.19 4.50 11.66
C LEU A 44 10.72 4.24 10.25
N THR A 45 10.81 5.26 9.40
CA THR A 45 11.41 5.15 8.06
C THR A 45 12.88 4.75 8.15
N ARG A 46 13.65 5.39 9.05
CA ARG A 46 15.05 5.03 9.30
C ARG A 46 15.17 3.57 9.73
N ARG A 47 14.37 3.12 10.70
CA ARG A 47 14.37 1.73 11.20
C ARG A 47 13.99 0.72 10.12
N MET A 48 13.01 1.04 9.28
CA MET A 48 12.61 0.23 8.13
C MET A 48 13.76 0.08 7.13
N ASN A 49 14.42 1.19 6.77
CA ASN A 49 15.53 1.18 5.83
C ASN A 49 16.77 0.45 6.38
N GLU A 50 17.08 0.61 7.67
CA GLU A 50 18.14 -0.15 8.34
C GLU A 50 17.86 -1.66 8.31
N TRP A 51 16.61 -2.06 8.53
CA TRP A 51 16.20 -3.46 8.42
C TRP A 51 16.35 -3.97 6.99
N ILE A 52 15.85 -3.24 5.99
CA ILE A 52 15.96 -3.60 4.57
C ILE A 52 17.43 -3.78 4.19
N ALA A 53 18.27 -2.79 4.45
CA ALA A 53 19.70 -2.84 4.12
C ALA A 53 20.40 -4.03 4.77
N ARG A 54 20.09 -4.33 6.04
CA ARG A 54 20.62 -5.53 6.71
C ARG A 54 20.17 -6.81 6.01
N ARG A 55 18.89 -6.93 5.64
CA ARG A 55 18.35 -8.14 4.99
C ARG A 55 18.91 -8.34 3.59
N GLU A 56 19.11 -7.27 2.83
CA GLU A 56 19.78 -7.35 1.52
C GLU A 56 21.22 -7.84 1.67
N ALA A 57 21.96 -7.32 2.67
CA ALA A 57 23.31 -7.78 2.96
C ALA A 57 23.38 -9.25 3.43
N GLU A 58 22.44 -9.69 4.26
CA GLU A 58 22.38 -11.07 4.79
C GLU A 58 22.03 -12.10 3.71
N THR A 59 21.16 -11.74 2.76
CA THR A 59 20.66 -12.65 1.73
C THR A 59 21.45 -12.56 0.42
N GLY A 60 22.12 -11.43 0.17
CA GLY A 60 22.72 -11.11 -1.13
C GLY A 60 21.69 -10.87 -2.24
N LEU A 61 20.41 -10.75 -1.90
CA LEU A 61 19.30 -10.49 -2.82
C LEU A 61 18.75 -9.08 -2.60
N PRO A 62 18.35 -8.36 -3.66
CA PRO A 62 17.69 -7.07 -3.52
C PRO A 62 16.30 -7.24 -2.88
N ASN A 63 15.81 -6.18 -2.25
CA ASN A 63 14.46 -6.14 -1.70
C ASN A 63 13.44 -6.45 -2.81
N PRO A 64 12.64 -7.51 -2.67
CA PRO A 64 11.74 -7.95 -3.74
C PRO A 64 10.71 -6.89 -4.11
N ILE A 65 10.38 -5.95 -3.20
CA ILE A 65 9.39 -4.90 -3.44
C ILE A 65 9.72 -4.01 -4.65
N TYR A 66 11.00 -3.84 -5.00
CA TYR A 66 11.44 -3.04 -6.14
C TYR A 66 11.43 -3.83 -7.46
N ASN A 67 11.13 -5.12 -7.43
CA ASN A 67 11.34 -6.03 -8.55
C ASN A 67 10.08 -6.88 -8.83
N GLN A 68 8.88 -6.31 -8.67
CA GLN A 68 7.59 -6.94 -8.97
C GLN A 68 6.79 -6.19 -10.07
N PRO A 69 7.30 -6.01 -11.30
CA PRO A 69 6.50 -5.40 -12.37
C PRO A 69 5.31 -6.31 -12.73
N GLY A 70 4.17 -5.71 -13.07
CA GLY A 70 2.98 -6.42 -13.52
C GLY A 70 2.34 -7.32 -12.45
N TRP A 71 2.60 -7.06 -11.17
CA TRP A 71 2.08 -7.84 -10.03
C TRP A 71 0.55 -7.96 -10.02
N HIS A 72 -0.13 -7.00 -10.65
CA HIS A 72 -1.59 -6.93 -10.79
C HIS A 72 -2.15 -7.71 -12.00
N GLY A 73 -1.30 -8.32 -12.83
CA GLY A 73 -1.70 -9.18 -13.94
C GLY A 73 -2.11 -8.47 -15.24
N ASP A 74 -1.97 -7.15 -15.32
CA ASP A 74 -2.15 -6.38 -16.56
C ASP A 74 -0.81 -6.27 -17.28
N VAL A 75 -0.72 -6.83 -18.48
CA VAL A 75 0.52 -6.89 -19.28
C VAL A 75 0.92 -5.56 -19.89
N THR A 76 0.07 -4.53 -19.78
CA THR A 76 0.30 -3.19 -20.34
C THR A 76 0.82 -2.20 -19.31
N VAL A 77 0.83 -2.56 -18.03
CA VAL A 77 1.24 -1.71 -16.91
C VAL A 77 2.25 -2.48 -16.06
N ASP A 78 3.45 -1.94 -15.89
CA ASP A 78 4.44 -2.53 -14.96
C ASP A 78 4.14 -2.10 -13.52
N TYR A 79 3.91 -0.80 -13.33
CA TYR A 79 3.64 -0.16 -12.04
C TYR A 79 2.59 0.93 -12.22
N PHE A 80 1.72 1.12 -11.23
CA PHE A 80 0.72 2.18 -11.29
C PHE A 80 1.36 3.55 -11.14
N THR A 81 0.91 4.48 -11.99
CA THR A 81 1.36 5.88 -11.97
C THR A 81 0.30 6.82 -11.36
N THR A 82 -0.94 6.36 -11.24
CA THR A 82 -2.05 7.10 -10.62
C THR A 82 -3.02 6.17 -9.91
N SER A 83 -3.68 6.66 -8.86
CA SER A 83 -4.73 5.90 -8.16
C SER A 83 -5.90 5.56 -9.07
N GLN A 84 -6.20 6.40 -10.06
CA GLN A 84 -7.25 6.12 -11.05
C GLN A 84 -6.88 4.92 -11.91
N GLN A 85 -5.64 4.86 -12.40
CA GLN A 85 -5.14 3.70 -13.14
C GLN A 85 -5.21 2.43 -12.28
N ALA A 86 -4.77 2.50 -11.02
CA ALA A 86 -4.87 1.38 -10.08
C ALA A 86 -6.33 0.92 -9.89
N TYR A 87 -7.26 1.86 -9.70
CA TYR A 87 -8.68 1.58 -9.52
C TYR A 87 -9.32 0.93 -10.76
N ASP A 88 -9.01 1.45 -11.96
CA ASP A 88 -9.55 0.96 -13.22
C ASP A 88 -8.99 -0.44 -13.56
N THR A 89 -7.71 -0.69 -13.28
CA THR A 89 -7.05 -1.98 -13.55
C THR A 89 -7.43 -3.06 -12.53
N LEU A 90 -7.44 -2.73 -11.23
CA LEU A 90 -7.68 -3.72 -10.17
C LEU A 90 -9.17 -3.99 -9.94
N HIS A 91 -10.07 -3.29 -10.63
CA HIS A 91 -11.50 -3.19 -10.38
C HIS A 91 -12.11 -4.41 -9.68
N ILE A 92 -12.16 -4.35 -8.34
CA ILE A 92 -12.68 -5.40 -7.46
C ILE A 92 -14.21 -5.33 -7.49
N GLY A 93 -14.80 -5.59 -8.66
CA GLY A 93 -16.25 -5.63 -8.86
C GLY A 93 -16.97 -4.30 -8.65
N ASP A 94 -17.71 -3.87 -9.67
CA ASP A 94 -18.66 -2.76 -9.53
C ASP A 94 -19.76 -3.15 -8.51
N PRO A 95 -20.16 -2.29 -7.55
CA PRO A 95 -21.30 -2.55 -6.67
C PRO A 95 -22.57 -2.95 -7.44
N ALA A 96 -22.80 -2.39 -8.64
CA ALA A 96 -23.89 -2.81 -9.50
C ALA A 96 -23.63 -4.18 -10.17
N GLN A 97 -22.38 -4.55 -10.45
CA GLN A 97 -21.98 -5.90 -10.86
C GLN A 97 -22.18 -6.93 -9.73
N ALA A 98 -21.80 -6.59 -8.50
CA ALA A 98 -22.07 -7.41 -7.31
C ALA A 98 -23.58 -7.58 -7.07
N ALA A 99 -24.36 -6.51 -7.21
CA ALA A 99 -25.82 -6.55 -7.12
C ALA A 99 -26.44 -7.44 -8.23
N ARG A 100 -25.94 -7.36 -9.48
CA ARG A 100 -26.38 -8.23 -10.60
C ARG A 100 -26.04 -9.70 -10.37
N LEU A 101 -24.89 -10.00 -9.76
CA LEU A 101 -24.51 -11.38 -9.42
C LEU A 101 -25.41 -11.93 -8.32
N GLN A 102 -25.72 -11.13 -7.29
CA GLN A 102 -26.65 -11.53 -6.23
C GLN A 102 -28.09 -11.72 -6.73
N SER A 103 -28.54 -10.93 -7.72
CA SER A 103 -29.90 -11.06 -8.27
C SER A 103 -30.10 -12.30 -9.16
N ARG A 104 -29.02 -12.88 -9.70
CA ARG A 104 -29.08 -14.09 -10.55
C ARG A 104 -29.04 -15.40 -9.76
N SER A 105 -28.68 -15.34 -8.48
CA SER A 105 -28.61 -16.50 -7.57
C SER A 105 -29.91 -16.74 -6.80
N ARG A 106 -31.01 -16.10 -7.22
CA ARG A 106 -32.36 -16.27 -6.66
C ARG A 106 -33.30 -16.94 -7.65
#